data_AF-A0A2E7NXU2-F1
#
_entry.id   AF-A0A2E7NXU2-F1
#
_cell.length_a   1.000
_cell.length_b   1.000
_cell.length_c   1.000
_cell.angle_alpha   90.00
_cell.angle_beta   90.00
_cell.angle_gamma   90.00
#
_symmetry.space_group_name_H-M   'P 1'
#
loop_
_entity.id
_entity.type
_entity.pdbx_description
1 polymer ?
#
loop_
_entity_poly.entity_id
_entity_poly.type
_entity_poly.pdbx_seq_one_letter_code
_entity_poly.pdbx_strand_id
1 'polypeptide(L)'
;MDICSANLYRNLPGSQDWEGSFYERLVEYGVWDDAEFWKLHSDLIHIAQAIDSDTIEREIALAVMRLYIKISSLISAHFRPNDIYSIEDLSELQISARKERLDLAVIGVFSGEILGEERFDLRNPLL
;
A
#
# COMPACT_ATOMS: atom_id res chain seq x y z
N MET A 1 -21.31 6.06 -5.88
CA MET A 1 -20.63 6.23 -4.58
C MET A 1 -19.23 6.68 -4.94
N ASP A 2 -18.79 7.87 -4.52
CA ASP A 2 -17.43 8.33 -4.84
C ASP A 2 -16.44 7.47 -4.04
N ILE A 3 -15.66 6.64 -4.73
CA ILE A 3 -14.66 5.79 -4.10
C ILE A 3 -13.51 6.67 -3.60
N CYS A 4 -13.30 6.72 -2.28
CA CYS A 4 -12.19 7.43 -1.68
C CYS A 4 -10.86 6.77 -2.11
N SER A 5 -10.17 7.40 -3.06
CA SER A 5 -8.95 6.88 -3.71
C SER A 5 -7.86 7.95 -3.87
N ALA A 6 -7.99 9.07 -3.15
CA ALA A 6 -7.09 10.21 -3.25
C ALA A 6 -5.66 9.85 -2.87
N ASN A 7 -5.45 9.05 -1.82
CA ASN A 7 -4.13 8.59 -1.41
C ASN A 7 -3.54 7.59 -2.41
N LEU A 8 -4.35 6.73 -3.04
CA LEU A 8 -3.87 5.88 -4.13
C LEU A 8 -3.24 6.71 -5.25
N TYR A 9 -3.98 7.70 -5.77
CA TYR A 9 -3.49 8.53 -6.88
C TYR A 9 -2.36 9.46 -6.46
N ARG A 10 -2.40 9.99 -5.24
CA ARG A 10 -1.32 10.80 -4.65
C ARG A 10 0.02 10.07 -4.65
N ASN A 11 0.01 8.76 -4.42
CA ASN A 11 1.23 7.94 -4.38
C ASN A 11 1.82 7.62 -5.77
N LEU A 12 1.13 7.93 -6.87
CA LEU A 12 1.64 7.65 -8.21
C LEU A 12 2.73 8.66 -8.61
N PRO A 13 3.85 8.20 -9.20
CA PRO A 13 4.86 9.10 -9.75
C PRO A 13 4.26 10.08 -10.77
N GLY A 14 4.60 11.35 -10.63
CA GLY A 14 4.06 12.43 -11.48
C GLY A 14 2.75 13.04 -10.98
N SER A 15 2.21 12.58 -9.85
CA SER A 15 1.13 13.28 -9.16
C SER A 15 1.61 14.65 -8.65
N GLN A 16 0.74 15.66 -8.70
CA GLN A 16 1.06 17.01 -8.18
C GLN A 16 1.14 17.00 -6.64
N ASP A 17 0.46 16.06 -5.99
CA ASP A 17 0.43 15.92 -4.52
C ASP A 17 1.44 14.87 -4.02
N TRP A 18 2.38 14.44 -4.85
CA TRP A 18 3.28 13.32 -4.59
C TRP A 18 4.20 13.53 -3.38
N GLU A 19 4.60 14.77 -3.11
CA GLU A 19 5.47 15.12 -2.00
C GLU A 19 4.83 14.74 -0.65
N GLY A 20 5.59 14.05 0.19
CA GLY A 20 5.14 13.52 1.47
C GLY A 20 4.13 12.39 1.37
N SER A 21 3.94 11.77 0.19
CA SER A 21 3.15 10.55 0.05
C SER A 21 3.92 9.34 0.59
N PHE A 22 3.22 8.25 0.93
CA PHE A 22 3.88 7.03 1.43
C PHE A 22 5.00 6.53 0.49
N TYR A 23 4.72 6.46 -0.80
CA TYR A 23 5.67 5.96 -1.79
C TYR A 23 6.84 6.91 -2.02
N GLU A 24 6.62 8.23 -1.98
CA GLU A 24 7.71 9.21 -1.99
C GLU A 24 8.64 9.00 -0.80
N ARG A 25 8.08 8.91 0.41
CA ARG A 25 8.87 8.71 1.62
C ARG A 25 9.66 7.40 1.60
N LEU A 26 9.04 6.36 1.08
CA LEU A 26 9.66 5.05 0.95
C LEU A 26 10.78 5.07 -0.08
N VAL A 27 10.54 5.59 -1.30
CA VAL A 27 11.52 5.51 -2.40
C VAL A 27 12.70 6.47 -2.24
N GLU A 28 12.46 7.69 -1.74
CA GLU A 28 13.51 8.72 -1.66
C GLU A 28 14.30 8.64 -0.35
N TYR A 29 13.66 8.25 0.76
CA TYR A 29 14.29 8.27 2.09
C TYR A 29 14.38 6.90 2.77
N GLY A 30 13.85 5.83 2.17
CA GLY A 30 13.80 4.52 2.84
C GLY A 30 12.88 4.52 4.08
N VAL A 31 12.01 5.52 4.24
CA VAL A 31 11.18 5.67 5.43
C VAL A 31 9.81 5.05 5.19
N TRP A 32 9.49 4.02 5.97
CA TRP A 32 8.11 3.53 6.07
C TRP A 32 7.30 4.42 7.02
N ASP A 33 6.71 5.47 6.49
CA ASP A 33 5.81 6.32 7.28
C ASP A 33 4.48 5.60 7.52
N ASP A 34 4.24 5.16 8.75
CA ASP A 34 3.01 4.44 9.12
C ASP A 34 1.75 5.28 8.90
N ALA A 35 1.79 6.59 9.16
CA ALA A 35 0.60 7.44 9.01
C ALA A 35 0.19 7.55 7.53
N GLU A 36 1.16 7.75 6.64
CA GLU A 36 0.90 7.77 5.19
C GLU A 36 0.57 6.37 4.64
N PHE A 37 1.20 5.32 5.18
CA PHE A 37 0.88 3.93 4.82
C PHE A 37 -0.59 3.61 5.12
N TRP A 38 -1.08 3.93 6.31
CA TRP A 38 -2.45 3.61 6.69
C TRP A 38 -3.50 4.40 5.91
N LYS A 39 -3.17 5.61 5.42
CA LYS A 39 -4.01 6.34 4.46
C LYS A 39 -4.12 5.61 3.14
N LEU A 40 -3.00 5.20 2.55
CA LEU A 40 -2.99 4.39 1.32
C LEU A 40 -3.74 3.06 1.51
N HIS A 41 -3.46 2.35 2.61
CA HIS A 41 -4.15 1.10 2.94
C HIS A 41 -5.66 1.31 3.05
N SER A 42 -6.12 2.39 3.70
CA SER A 42 -7.55 2.68 3.85
C SER A 42 -8.24 2.91 2.51
N ASP A 43 -7.59 3.60 1.56
CA ASP A 43 -8.11 3.72 0.19
C ASP A 43 -8.27 2.34 -0.48
N LEU A 44 -7.29 1.44 -0.33
CA LEU A 44 -7.39 0.08 -0.88
C LEU A 44 -8.57 -0.69 -0.27
N ILE A 45 -8.80 -0.58 1.04
CA ILE A 45 -9.96 -1.18 1.70
C ILE A 45 -11.28 -0.58 1.20
N HIS A 46 -11.37 0.74 1.07
CA HIS A 46 -12.59 1.38 0.55
C HIS A 46 -12.87 0.98 -0.90
N ILE A 47 -11.84 0.87 -1.74
CA ILE A 47 -11.97 0.35 -3.10
C ILE A 47 -12.52 -1.08 -3.05
N ALA A 48 -11.94 -1.95 -2.23
CA ALA A 48 -12.39 -3.34 -2.07
C ALA A 48 -13.86 -3.43 -1.61
N GLN A 49 -14.30 -2.58 -0.69
CA GLN A 49 -15.69 -2.53 -0.21
C GLN A 49 -16.69 -1.99 -1.25
N ALA A 50 -16.23 -1.12 -2.15
CA ALA A 50 -17.09 -0.46 -3.12
C ALA A 50 -17.33 -1.29 -4.40
N ILE A 51 -16.63 -2.42 -4.56
CA ILE A 51 -16.81 -3.32 -5.70
C ILE A 51 -18.08 -4.13 -5.48
N ASP A 52 -19.18 -3.64 -6.07
CA ASP A 52 -20.53 -4.18 -5.93
C ASP A 52 -20.88 -5.23 -7.02
N SER A 53 -19.95 -5.48 -7.94
CA SER A 53 -20.01 -6.47 -9.02
C SER A 53 -18.59 -6.83 -9.39
N ASP A 54 -18.29 -8.05 -9.82
CA ASP A 54 -16.96 -8.65 -10.13
C ASP A 54 -16.04 -7.88 -11.13
N THR A 55 -16.19 -6.57 -11.26
CA THR A 55 -15.55 -5.68 -12.21
C THR A 55 -14.98 -4.46 -11.49
N ILE A 56 -13.66 -4.35 -11.50
CA ILE A 56 -12.93 -3.16 -11.09
C ILE A 56 -12.71 -2.22 -12.29
N GLU A 57 -12.80 -0.91 -12.06
CA GLU A 57 -12.43 0.07 -13.09
C GLU A 57 -10.96 -0.10 -13.50
N ARG A 58 -10.70 -0.08 -14.81
CA ARG A 58 -9.37 -0.34 -15.37
C ARG A 58 -8.32 0.63 -14.86
N GLU A 59 -8.68 1.90 -14.73
CA GLU A 59 -7.81 2.95 -14.23
C GLU A 59 -7.36 2.66 -12.78
N ILE A 60 -8.30 2.24 -11.92
CA ILE A 60 -8.02 1.87 -10.52
C ILE A 60 -7.12 0.64 -10.48
N ALA A 61 -7.46 -0.42 -11.21
CA ALA A 61 -6.65 -1.64 -11.29
C ALA A 61 -5.20 -1.35 -11.72
N LEU A 62 -5.02 -0.50 -12.73
CA LEU A 62 -3.69 -0.10 -13.20
C LEU A 62 -2.95 0.75 -12.16
N ALA A 63 -3.62 1.67 -11.48
CA ALA A 63 -3.02 2.49 -10.43
C ALA A 63 -2.52 1.62 -9.27
N VAL A 64 -3.37 0.72 -8.76
CA VAL A 64 -3.05 -0.21 -7.67
C VAL A 64 -1.87 -1.11 -8.05
N MET A 65 -1.91 -1.75 -9.22
CA MET A 65 -0.83 -2.65 -9.62
C MET A 65 0.50 -1.94 -9.87
N ARG A 66 0.46 -0.74 -10.49
CA ARG A 66 1.68 0.05 -10.71
C ARG A 66 2.36 0.42 -9.39
N LEU A 67 1.56 0.87 -8.42
CA LEU A 67 2.06 1.27 -7.12
C LEU A 67 2.57 0.05 -6.33
N TYR A 68 1.79 -1.03 -6.30
CA TYR A 68 2.16 -2.26 -5.61
C TYR A 68 3.48 -2.86 -6.13
N ILE A 69 3.68 -2.93 -7.45
CA ILE A 69 4.92 -3.45 -8.04
C ILE A 69 6.13 -2.63 -7.58
N LYS A 70 5.99 -1.30 -7.53
CA LYS A 70 7.06 -0.40 -7.09
C LYS A 70 7.39 -0.60 -5.61
N ILE A 71 6.39 -0.60 -4.75
CA ILE A 71 6.57 -0.83 -3.30
C ILE A 71 7.18 -2.22 -3.06
N SER A 72 6.63 -3.27 -3.68
CA SER A 72 7.16 -4.64 -3.56
C SER A 72 8.60 -4.77 -4.04
N SER A 73 9.00 -4.00 -5.06
CA SER A 73 10.38 -3.99 -5.54
C SER A 73 11.33 -3.40 -4.50
N LEU A 74 10.94 -2.32 -3.81
CA LEU A 74 11.71 -1.70 -2.73
C LEU A 74 11.81 -2.61 -1.51
N ILE A 75 10.70 -3.24 -1.11
CA ILE A 75 10.71 -4.25 -0.04
C ILE A 75 11.65 -5.40 -0.41
N SER A 76 11.59 -5.89 -1.65
CA SER A 76 12.48 -6.95 -2.12
C SER A 76 13.95 -6.53 -2.14
N ALA A 77 14.23 -5.27 -2.49
CA ALA A 77 15.58 -4.69 -2.46
C ALA A 77 16.16 -4.68 -1.04
N HIS A 78 15.38 -4.26 -0.04
CA HIS A 78 15.80 -4.27 1.37
C HIS A 78 16.30 -5.64 1.85
N PHE A 79 15.65 -6.74 1.42
CA PHE A 79 16.04 -8.09 1.81
C PHE A 79 17.19 -8.68 0.97
N ARG A 80 17.72 -7.96 -0.03
CA ARG A 80 18.83 -8.43 -0.86
C ARG A 80 20.17 -7.97 -0.26
N PRO A 81 21.09 -8.89 0.10
CA PRO A 81 22.37 -8.53 0.72
C PRO A 81 23.28 -7.61 -0.11
N ASN A 82 23.05 -7.50 -1.42
CA ASN A 82 23.88 -6.74 -2.35
C ASN A 82 23.18 -5.47 -2.87
N ASP A 83 22.00 -5.14 -2.35
CA ASP A 83 21.31 -3.90 -2.71
C ASP A 83 21.72 -2.79 -1.75
N ILE A 84 21.81 -1.55 -2.26
CA ILE A 84 22.16 -0.38 -1.43
C ILE A 84 20.94 0.22 -0.73
N TYR A 85 19.74 -0.17 -1.15
CA TYR A 85 18.50 0.31 -0.58
C TYR A 85 18.15 -0.44 0.71
N SER A 86 17.80 0.30 1.77
CA SER A 86 17.29 -0.26 3.01
C SER A 86 16.12 0.57 3.53
N ILE A 87 15.08 -0.09 4.02
CA ILE A 87 14.03 0.54 4.82
C ILE A 87 14.62 0.80 6.22
N GLU A 88 14.56 2.04 6.68
CA GLU A 88 15.13 2.49 7.94
C GLU A 88 14.19 2.24 9.12
N ASP A 89 14.75 2.15 10.33
CA ASP A 89 14.04 2.11 11.62
C ASP A 89 13.01 0.98 11.82
N LEU A 90 12.99 -0.02 10.96
CA LEU A 90 12.15 -1.21 11.10
C LEU A 90 12.97 -2.50 11.06
N SER A 91 12.59 -3.45 11.91
CA SER A 91 13.07 -4.83 11.81
C SER A 91 12.46 -5.57 10.62
N GLU A 92 13.13 -6.64 10.18
CA GLU A 92 12.63 -7.52 9.11
C GLU A 92 11.22 -8.05 9.40
N LEU A 93 10.92 -8.39 10.65
CA LEU A 93 9.58 -8.84 11.08
C LEU A 93 8.54 -7.74 10.93
N GLN A 94 8.89 -6.51 11.32
CA GLN A 94 8.02 -5.34 11.19
C GLN A 94 7.73 -4.98 9.73
N ILE A 95 8.72 -5.12 8.84
CA ILE A 95 8.55 -4.93 7.40
C ILE A 95 7.66 -6.04 6.83
N SER A 96 7.89 -7.29 7.25
CA SER A 96 7.09 -8.44 6.80
C SER A 96 5.62 -8.30 7.18
N ALA A 97 5.31 -7.87 8.41
CA ALA A 97 3.93 -7.64 8.85
C ALA A 97 3.24 -6.51 8.06
N ARG A 98 3.97 -5.44 7.73
CA ARG A 98 3.44 -4.35 6.89
C ARG A 98 3.24 -4.78 5.45
N LYS A 99 4.14 -5.60 4.91
CA LYS A 99 4.01 -6.21 3.59
C LYS A 99 2.76 -7.08 3.52
N GLU A 100 2.51 -7.91 4.54
CA GLU A 100 1.30 -8.74 4.62
C GLU A 100 0.02 -7.88 4.57
N ARG A 101 -0.02 -6.77 5.32
CA ARG A 101 -1.13 -5.81 5.27
C ARG A 101 -1.34 -5.25 3.86
N LEU A 102 -0.26 -4.85 3.18
CA LEU A 102 -0.32 -4.33 1.82
C LEU A 102 -0.80 -5.40 0.82
N ASP A 103 -0.19 -6.59 0.86
CA ASP A 103 -0.50 -7.71 -0.04
C ASP A 103 -1.99 -8.07 0.02
N LEU A 104 -2.53 -8.19 1.24
CA LEU A 104 -3.92 -8.59 1.45
C LEU A 104 -4.91 -7.48 1.12
N ALA A 105 -4.58 -6.21 1.37
CA ALA A 105 -5.39 -5.08 0.91
C ALA A 105 -5.45 -5.02 -0.63
N VAL A 106 -4.31 -5.26 -1.31
CA VAL A 106 -4.25 -5.32 -2.78
C VAL A 106 -5.05 -6.50 -3.31
N ILE A 107 -4.98 -7.69 -2.69
CA ILE A 107 -5.83 -8.83 -3.06
C ILE A 107 -7.30 -8.48 -2.90
N GLY A 108 -7.67 -7.85 -1.78
CA GLY A 108 -9.04 -7.41 -1.51
C GLY A 108 -9.59 -6.45 -2.57
N VAL A 109 -8.75 -5.57 -3.12
CA VAL A 109 -9.14 -4.72 -4.25
C VAL A 109 -9.60 -5.52 -5.47
N PHE A 110 -9.08 -6.72 -5.72
CA PHE A 110 -9.47 -7.53 -6.88
C PHE A 110 -10.51 -8.59 -6.57
N SER A 111 -10.61 -9.04 -5.32
CA SER A 111 -11.56 -10.08 -4.91
C SER A 111 -12.83 -9.54 -4.24
N GLY A 112 -12.83 -8.29 -3.76
CA GLY A 112 -13.86 -7.78 -2.86
C GLY A 112 -13.81 -8.36 -1.44
N GLU A 113 -12.89 -9.30 -1.16
CA GLU A 113 -12.78 -9.96 0.13
C GLU A 113 -11.82 -9.19 1.05
N ILE A 114 -12.30 -8.79 2.23
CA ILE A 114 -11.51 -8.11 3.25
C ILE A 114 -11.42 -8.99 4.48
N LEU A 115 -10.19 -9.24 4.93
CA LEU A 115 -9.96 -9.94 6.18
C LEU A 115 -10.21 -9.00 7.37
N GLY A 116 -10.87 -9.52 8.40
CA GLY A 116 -11.09 -8.77 9.64
C GLY A 116 -9.78 -8.48 10.38
N GLU A 117 -9.74 -7.33 11.06
CA GLU A 117 -8.55 -6.85 11.80
C GLU A 117 -8.04 -7.89 12.80
N GLU A 118 -8.92 -8.72 13.38
CA GLU A 118 -8.59 -9.80 14.32
C GLU A 118 -7.55 -10.78 13.82
N ARG A 119 -7.36 -10.89 12.51
CA ARG A 119 -6.42 -11.82 11.87
C ARG A 119 -4.99 -11.31 11.76
N PHE A 120 -4.75 -10.05 12.08
CA PHE A 120 -3.44 -9.42 11.91
C PHE A 120 -2.75 -9.13 13.23
N ASP A 121 -1.44 -9.36 13.27
CA ASP A 121 -0.60 -8.90 14.38
C ASP A 121 -0.43 -7.37 14.33
N LEU A 122 -0.25 -6.82 13.13
CA LEU A 122 -0.20 -5.38 12.89
C LEU A 122 -1.62 -4.84 12.64
N ARG A 123 -2.13 -4.06 13.60
CA ARG A 123 -3.48 -3.46 13.54
C ARG A 123 -3.47 -2.12 12.83
N ASN A 124 -4.48 -1.90 11.99
CA ASN A 124 -4.72 -0.58 11.41
C ASN A 124 -5.27 0.36 12.50
N PRO A 125 -4.58 1.45 12.86
CA PRO A 125 -5.06 2.39 13.88
C PRO A 125 -6.23 3.27 13.41
N LEU A 126 -6.59 3.23 12.13
CA LEU A 126 -7.68 4.02 11.54
C LEU A 126 -9.01 3.26 11.45
N LEU A 127 -9.06 1.98 11.83
CA LEU A 127 -10.24 1.11 11.74
C LEU A 127 -10.69 0.62 13.12
#